data_AF-A0A8S3SJ93-F1
#
_entry.id   AF-A0A8S3SJ93-F1
#
_cell.length_a   1.000
_cell.length_b   1.000
_cell.length_c   1.000
_cell.angle_alpha   90.00
_cell.angle_beta   90.00
_cell.angle_gamma   90.00
#
_symmetry.space_group_name_H-M   'P 1'
#
loop_
_entity.id
_entity.type
_entity.pdbx_description
1 polymer ?
#
loop_
_entity_poly.entity_id
_entity_poly.type
_entity_poly.pdbx_seq_one_letter_code
_entity_poly.pdbx_strand_id
1 'polypeptide(L)'
;MDWFNNIGCEELENEAVAYFEQYIGLIPEVLASSNNELNVSDNIDSDIENDESDIENTCDTIQARAREFYSTSVIQDQSEFTKAERDIYLLSKLENLEITDSVFRGGKRERKRYRYSFQGVEICEFTWRNIYNIGRSEFKSLKQHLNANGVTPRSHGLSGRKSNHGHSFEVIENTIKFIKRKSDINTVSQLVKIVDNSAKCNRSEVYNENDDDENSLKWYRWDNFFTKYFKPLRGIGKFHHFRFTSDEVGVVFARETLDQPEKRLVLLKESANLPELLTTLPEVIQPAGLTEERRRYLYNEVRPFVQFNFRDEFCPRASEE
;
A
#
# COMPACT_ATOMS: atom_id res chain seq x y z
N MET A 1 -20.41 -12.39 10.78
CA MET A 1 -19.26 -11.50 11.10
C MET A 1 -18.51 -12.14 12.27
N ASP A 2 -18.30 -13.46 12.21
CA ASP A 2 -18.12 -14.29 13.43
C ASP A 2 -16.82 -15.08 13.46
N TRP A 3 -15.92 -14.84 12.50
CA TRP A 3 -14.64 -15.56 12.43
C TRP A 3 -13.57 -14.97 13.36
N PHE A 4 -13.68 -13.69 13.73
CA PHE A 4 -12.71 -13.01 14.62
C PHE A 4 -12.95 -13.25 16.13
N ASN A 5 -14.03 -13.92 16.53
CA ASN A 5 -14.39 -14.04 17.95
C ASN A 5 -13.86 -15.30 18.65
N ASN A 6 -13.08 -16.17 17.99
CA ASN A 6 -12.86 -17.54 18.46
C ASN A 6 -11.41 -18.03 18.56
N ILE A 7 -10.41 -17.13 18.51
CA ILE A 7 -9.04 -17.47 18.91
C ILE A 7 -8.71 -16.63 20.13
N GLY A 8 -8.54 -17.27 21.28
CA GLY A 8 -8.13 -16.60 22.51
C GLY A 8 -6.68 -16.13 22.38
N CYS A 9 -6.41 -14.85 22.69
CA CYS A 9 -5.06 -14.27 22.66
C CYS A 9 -4.03 -15.07 23.48
N GLU A 10 -4.46 -15.79 24.52
CA GLU A 10 -3.59 -16.63 25.36
C GLU A 10 -2.97 -17.83 24.61
N GLU A 11 -3.64 -18.41 23.61
CA GLU A 11 -3.09 -19.55 22.87
C GLU A 11 -1.94 -19.13 21.94
N LEU A 12 -2.05 -17.95 21.32
CA LEU A 12 -1.02 -17.41 20.41
C LEU A 12 0.24 -16.92 21.14
N GLU A 13 0.08 -16.35 22.33
CA GLU A 13 1.22 -15.91 23.16
C GLU A 13 2.03 -17.09 23.70
N ASN A 14 1.36 -18.17 24.12
CA ASN A 14 2.03 -19.37 24.63
C ASN A 14 2.78 -20.15 23.54
N GLU A 15 2.24 -20.19 22.30
CA GLU A 15 2.92 -20.81 21.16
C GLU A 15 4.19 -20.06 20.76
N ALA A 16 4.16 -18.72 20.80
CA ALA A 16 5.31 -17.89 20.46
C ALA A 16 6.47 -18.02 21.48
N VAL A 17 6.15 -18.07 22.78
CA VAL A 17 7.15 -18.24 23.84
C VAL A 17 7.83 -19.61 23.76
N ALA A 18 7.05 -20.68 23.55
CA ALA A 18 7.58 -22.04 23.43
C ALA A 18 8.53 -22.20 22.22
N TYR A 19 8.23 -21.53 21.10
CA TYR A 19 9.07 -21.52 19.91
C TYR A 19 10.42 -20.82 20.15
N PHE A 20 10.42 -19.72 20.92
CA PHE A 20 11.64 -18.97 21.23
C PHE A 20 12.57 -19.70 22.20
N GLU A 21 12.04 -20.39 23.22
CA GLU A 21 12.86 -21.13 24.19
C GLU A 21 13.57 -22.34 23.57
N GLN A 22 12.93 -23.02 22.61
CA GLN A 22 13.54 -24.14 21.88
C GLN A 22 14.76 -23.71 21.04
N TYR A 23 14.75 -22.47 20.51
CA TYR A 23 15.76 -21.96 19.61
C TYR A 23 17.07 -21.56 20.31
N ILE A 24 16.99 -21.14 21.58
CA ILE A 24 18.16 -20.74 22.38
C ILE A 24 19.00 -21.96 22.80
N GLY A 25 18.38 -23.13 22.99
CA GLY A 25 19.05 -24.34 23.49
C GLY A 25 20.01 -25.04 22.52
N LEU A 26 19.93 -24.77 21.20
CA LEU A 26 20.62 -25.54 20.15
C LEU A 26 21.94 -24.91 19.67
N ILE A 27 22.34 -23.77 20.24
CA ILE A 27 23.48 -22.95 19.81
C ILE A 27 24.88 -23.60 19.97
N PRO A 28 25.17 -24.44 21.00
CA PRO A 28 26.53 -24.95 21.20
C PRO A 28 27.02 -26.00 20.19
N GLU A 29 26.14 -26.82 19.60
CA GLU A 29 26.53 -27.99 18.80
C GLU A 29 27.07 -27.66 17.41
N VAL A 30 26.81 -26.46 16.95
CA VAL A 30 26.89 -26.14 15.53
C VAL A 30 28.25 -25.55 15.18
N LEU A 31 28.77 -24.74 16.11
CA LEU A 31 30.05 -24.04 16.00
C LEU A 31 31.24 -24.98 15.75
N ALA A 32 31.08 -26.29 15.92
CA ALA A 32 32.08 -27.31 15.64
C ALA A 32 32.31 -27.63 14.14
N SER A 33 31.43 -27.16 13.23
CA SER A 33 31.32 -27.77 11.89
C SER A 33 32.02 -27.03 10.73
N SER A 34 32.07 -25.70 10.73
CA SER A 34 32.05 -24.91 9.47
C SER A 34 33.40 -24.40 8.92
N ASN A 35 34.45 -25.22 8.86
CA ASN A 35 35.74 -24.86 8.23
C ASN A 35 35.98 -25.59 6.89
N ASN A 36 35.46 -25.06 5.77
CA ASN A 36 36.11 -25.03 4.44
C ASN A 36 35.15 -24.53 3.34
N GLU A 37 35.53 -23.51 2.57
CA GLU A 37 34.92 -23.17 1.27
C GLU A 37 35.98 -22.77 0.23
N LEU A 38 35.75 -23.18 -1.02
CA LEU A 38 36.48 -22.80 -2.23
C LEU A 38 35.65 -21.86 -3.10
N ASN A 39 36.33 -20.87 -3.70
CA ASN A 39 35.88 -19.88 -4.70
C ASN A 39 35.43 -20.49 -6.04
N VAL A 40 34.71 -19.71 -6.88
CA VAL A 40 35.05 -19.34 -8.28
C VAL A 40 34.01 -18.35 -8.87
N SER A 41 34.51 -17.50 -9.77
CA SER A 41 33.95 -16.33 -10.47
C SER A 41 33.45 -16.58 -11.91
N ASP A 42 32.82 -15.53 -12.49
CA ASP A 42 32.93 -15.02 -13.89
C ASP A 42 31.70 -15.00 -14.85
N ASN A 43 31.24 -13.76 -15.13
CA ASN A 43 30.95 -13.00 -16.38
C ASN A 43 30.27 -13.61 -17.65
N ILE A 44 29.46 -12.78 -18.36
CA ILE A 44 29.70 -12.17 -19.73
C ILE A 44 28.38 -11.76 -20.46
N ASP A 45 28.31 -10.49 -20.94
CA ASP A 45 27.81 -9.81 -22.20
C ASP A 45 26.71 -10.40 -23.13
N SER A 46 26.06 -9.73 -24.11
CA SER A 46 25.78 -8.32 -24.54
C SER A 46 24.78 -8.33 -25.75
N ASP A 47 24.07 -7.22 -25.96
CA ASP A 47 23.51 -6.55 -27.17
C ASP A 47 22.95 -7.27 -28.41
N ILE A 48 21.77 -6.79 -28.89
CA ILE A 48 21.32 -6.82 -30.31
C ILE A 48 20.48 -5.55 -30.65
N GLU A 49 20.85 -4.85 -31.72
CA GLU A 49 20.05 -3.83 -32.45
C GLU A 49 19.59 -4.38 -33.83
N ASN A 50 18.49 -3.84 -34.40
CA ASN A 50 18.37 -3.45 -35.83
C ASN A 50 16.96 -2.94 -36.22
N ASP A 51 16.92 -2.14 -37.30
CA ASP A 51 15.79 -1.82 -38.21
C ASP A 51 14.49 -1.16 -37.68
N GLU A 52 13.77 -0.48 -38.59
CA GLU A 52 12.55 0.30 -38.30
C GLU A 52 11.47 0.26 -39.42
N SER A 53 11.86 0.04 -40.69
CA SER A 53 11.23 0.67 -41.86
C SER A 53 9.95 0.03 -42.44
N ASP A 54 9.14 -0.70 -41.66
CA ASP A 54 7.88 -1.31 -42.16
C ASP A 54 6.68 -1.19 -41.19
N ILE A 55 6.75 -0.34 -40.16
CA ILE A 55 5.77 -0.33 -39.06
C ILE A 55 4.61 0.68 -39.28
N GLU A 56 4.41 1.23 -40.47
CA GLU A 56 3.34 2.22 -40.67
C GLU A 56 1.97 1.58 -40.93
N ASN A 57 1.08 1.69 -39.94
CA ASN A 57 -0.39 1.48 -39.98
C ASN A 57 -0.94 0.13 -39.47
N THR A 58 -0.32 -0.49 -38.47
CA THR A 58 -1.00 -1.53 -37.66
C THR A 58 -1.79 -0.90 -36.49
N CYS A 59 -2.79 -1.62 -35.91
CA CYS A 59 -3.53 -1.11 -34.74
C CYS A 59 -2.57 -0.78 -33.58
N ASP A 60 -1.44 -1.50 -33.50
CA ASP A 60 -0.40 -1.33 -32.49
C ASP A 60 0.41 -0.04 -32.71
N THR A 61 0.76 0.31 -33.95
CA THR A 61 1.45 1.58 -34.26
C THR A 61 0.56 2.79 -34.01
N ILE A 62 -0.74 2.70 -34.34
CA ILE A 62 -1.72 3.76 -34.07
C ILE A 62 -1.93 3.91 -32.56
N GLN A 63 -1.93 2.80 -31.81
CA GLN A 63 -2.04 2.83 -30.36
C GLN A 63 -0.79 3.44 -29.70
N ALA A 64 0.41 3.23 -30.25
CA ALA A 64 1.64 3.87 -29.82
C ALA A 64 1.63 5.38 -30.13
N ARG A 65 1.30 5.79 -31.36
CA ARG A 65 1.17 7.20 -31.78
C ARG A 65 0.04 7.94 -31.04
N ALA A 66 -1.06 7.27 -30.69
CA ALA A 66 -2.16 7.85 -29.89
C ALA A 66 -1.74 8.23 -28.47
N ARG A 67 -0.77 7.52 -27.88
CA ARG A 67 -0.21 7.86 -26.56
C ARG A 67 0.71 9.08 -26.61
N GLU A 68 1.46 9.28 -27.69
CA GLU A 68 2.41 10.40 -27.83
C GLU A 68 1.80 11.67 -28.43
N PHE A 69 0.86 11.58 -29.38
CA PHE A 69 0.44 12.74 -30.20
C PHE A 69 -1.02 13.18 -30.02
N TYR A 70 -1.94 12.25 -29.72
CA TYR A 70 -3.39 12.53 -29.78
C TYR A 70 -4.07 12.58 -28.41
N SER A 71 -3.30 12.32 -27.34
CA SER A 71 -3.72 12.40 -25.95
C SER A 71 -3.91 13.84 -25.44
N THR A 72 -3.49 14.87 -26.16
CA THR A 72 -3.60 16.26 -25.66
C THR A 72 -4.77 17.00 -26.27
N SER A 73 -4.93 17.09 -27.59
CA SER A 73 -6.00 17.90 -28.20
C SER A 73 -7.41 17.31 -28.04
N VAL A 74 -7.61 16.01 -28.30
CA VAL A 74 -8.93 15.34 -28.15
C VAL A 74 -9.33 15.23 -26.67
N ILE A 75 -8.36 15.10 -25.76
CA ILE A 75 -8.61 15.02 -24.32
C ILE A 75 -8.87 16.41 -23.71
N GLN A 76 -8.17 17.45 -24.18
CA GLN A 76 -8.43 18.84 -23.79
C GLN A 76 -9.87 19.23 -24.13
N ASP A 77 -10.31 19.01 -25.37
CA ASP A 77 -11.69 19.30 -25.81
C ASP A 77 -12.76 18.53 -25.00
N GLN A 78 -12.47 17.30 -24.56
CA GLN A 78 -13.43 16.50 -23.80
C GLN A 78 -13.50 16.86 -22.31
N SER A 79 -12.45 17.45 -21.75
CA SER A 79 -12.42 17.88 -20.34
C SER A 79 -13.31 19.09 -20.08
N GLU A 80 -13.66 19.84 -21.14
CA GLU A 80 -14.52 21.03 -21.08
C GLU A 80 -16.02 20.68 -21.10
N PHE A 81 -16.38 19.45 -21.50
CA PHE A 81 -17.77 19.03 -21.56
C PHE A 81 -18.30 18.58 -20.19
N THR A 82 -19.55 18.92 -19.92
CA THR A 82 -20.33 18.22 -18.90
C THR A 82 -20.51 16.75 -19.29
N LYS A 83 -20.78 15.88 -18.31
CA LYS A 83 -21.02 14.45 -18.56
C LYS A 83 -22.12 14.20 -19.61
N ALA A 84 -23.17 15.01 -19.62
CA ALA A 84 -24.27 14.87 -20.57
C ALA A 84 -23.84 15.25 -22.00
N GLU A 85 -23.08 16.33 -22.15
CA GLU A 85 -22.54 16.77 -23.45
C GLU A 85 -21.53 15.75 -24.00
N ARG A 86 -20.63 15.25 -23.15
CA ARG A 86 -19.69 14.19 -23.52
C ARG A 86 -20.41 12.93 -23.98
N ASP A 87 -21.45 12.49 -23.27
CA ASP A 87 -22.24 11.32 -23.68
C ASP A 87 -22.89 11.52 -25.06
N ILE A 88 -23.47 12.70 -25.35
CA ILE A 88 -24.08 13.00 -26.65
C ILE A 88 -23.02 13.00 -27.76
N TYR A 89 -21.88 13.66 -27.53
CA TYR A 89 -20.75 13.65 -28.46
C TYR A 89 -20.31 12.23 -28.80
N LEU A 90 -20.11 11.37 -27.79
CA LEU A 90 -19.69 9.99 -27.98
C LEU A 90 -20.75 9.13 -28.69
N LEU A 91 -22.04 9.34 -28.36
CA LEU A 91 -23.15 8.69 -29.05
C LEU A 91 -23.18 9.06 -30.54
N SER A 92 -22.97 10.34 -30.88
CA SER A 92 -22.90 10.80 -32.27
C SER A 92 -21.74 10.16 -33.03
N LYS A 93 -20.57 9.99 -32.40
CA LYS A 93 -19.42 9.31 -33.01
C LYS A 93 -19.71 7.83 -33.25
N LEU A 94 -20.40 7.18 -32.34
CA LEU A 94 -20.81 5.78 -32.46
C LEU A 94 -21.88 5.55 -33.53
N GLU A 95 -22.85 6.46 -33.66
CA GLU A 95 -23.91 6.37 -34.69
C GLU A 95 -23.34 6.45 -36.11
N ASN A 96 -22.28 7.25 -36.30
CA ASN A 96 -21.61 7.42 -37.59
C ASN A 96 -20.68 6.25 -37.98
N LEU A 97 -20.54 5.21 -37.15
CA LEU A 97 -19.74 4.04 -37.50
C LEU A 97 -20.56 3.05 -38.33
N GLU A 98 -19.96 2.54 -39.41
CA GLU A 98 -20.59 1.49 -40.22
C GLU A 98 -20.81 0.21 -39.39
N ILE A 99 -22.00 -0.37 -39.50
CA ILE A 99 -22.33 -1.63 -38.84
C ILE A 99 -21.93 -2.77 -39.77
N THR A 100 -20.99 -3.62 -39.35
CA THR A 100 -20.41 -4.65 -40.23
C THR A 100 -21.29 -5.88 -40.36
N ASP A 101 -21.88 -6.35 -39.25
CA ASP A 101 -22.80 -7.51 -39.20
C ASP A 101 -23.44 -7.58 -37.80
N SER A 102 -24.61 -8.21 -37.72
CA SER A 102 -25.21 -8.59 -36.45
C SER A 102 -25.00 -10.08 -36.16
N VAL A 103 -24.35 -10.38 -35.03
CA VAL A 103 -24.10 -11.78 -34.62
C VAL A 103 -25.16 -12.20 -33.61
N PHE A 104 -25.95 -13.22 -33.96
CA PHE A 104 -26.86 -13.88 -33.04
C PHE A 104 -26.09 -14.90 -32.19
N ARG A 105 -25.93 -14.64 -30.88
CA ARG A 105 -25.49 -15.66 -29.92
C ARG A 105 -26.71 -16.23 -29.20
N GLY A 106 -26.99 -17.52 -29.40
CA GLY A 106 -28.05 -18.24 -28.68
C GLY A 106 -29.48 -17.75 -28.96
N GLY A 107 -29.73 -17.19 -30.15
CA GLY A 107 -31.08 -16.85 -30.64
C GLY A 107 -31.83 -15.70 -29.95
N LYS A 108 -31.30 -15.12 -28.86
CA LYS A 108 -32.03 -14.11 -28.05
C LYS A 108 -31.43 -12.71 -28.04
N ARG A 109 -30.16 -12.55 -28.44
CA ARG A 109 -29.47 -11.26 -28.35
C ARG A 109 -28.69 -10.97 -29.62
N GLU A 110 -29.17 -9.99 -30.36
CA GLU A 110 -28.45 -9.40 -31.48
C GLU A 110 -27.32 -8.51 -30.95
N ARG A 111 -26.09 -8.76 -31.39
CA ARG A 111 -24.95 -7.86 -31.13
C ARG A 111 -24.53 -7.21 -32.44
N LYS A 112 -24.79 -5.91 -32.56
CA LYS A 112 -24.24 -5.09 -33.65
C LYS A 112 -22.73 -4.96 -33.47
N ARG A 113 -21.96 -5.35 -34.49
CA ARG A 113 -20.53 -5.04 -34.59
C ARG A 113 -20.35 -3.75 -35.39
N TYR A 114 -19.42 -2.92 -34.94
CA TYR A 114 -19.09 -1.65 -35.58
C TYR A 114 -17.71 -1.79 -36.24
N ARG A 115 -17.56 -1.20 -37.43
CA ARG A 115 -16.26 -0.92 -38.03
C ARG A 115 -15.72 0.32 -37.34
N TYR A 116 -14.82 0.15 -36.37
CA TYR A 116 -14.25 1.28 -35.66
C TYR A 116 -13.25 1.98 -36.56
N SER A 117 -13.39 3.29 -36.72
CA SER A 117 -12.46 4.09 -37.50
C SER A 117 -12.13 5.39 -36.80
N PHE A 118 -10.93 5.91 -37.06
CA PHE A 118 -10.51 7.24 -36.65
C PHE A 118 -9.81 7.93 -37.82
N GLN A 119 -10.26 9.13 -38.18
CA GLN A 119 -9.73 9.89 -39.33
C GLN A 119 -9.65 9.09 -40.64
N GLY A 120 -10.62 8.19 -40.88
CA GLY A 120 -10.68 7.36 -42.08
C GLY A 120 -9.87 6.07 -42.03
N VAL A 121 -9.10 5.82 -40.96
CA VAL A 121 -8.34 4.57 -40.77
C VAL A 121 -9.11 3.61 -39.87
N GLU A 122 -9.24 2.35 -40.28
CA GLU A 122 -9.88 1.31 -39.47
C GLU A 122 -8.98 0.91 -38.29
N ILE A 123 -9.58 0.82 -37.09
CA ILE A 123 -8.90 0.53 -35.84
C ILE A 123 -9.69 -0.48 -35.02
N CYS A 124 -9.05 -1.04 -33.99
CA CYS A 124 -9.67 -1.97 -33.07
C CYS A 124 -10.51 -1.24 -31.98
N GLU A 125 -11.54 -1.91 -31.42
CA GLU A 125 -12.45 -1.34 -30.39
C GLU A 125 -11.67 -0.76 -29.20
N PHE A 126 -10.61 -1.46 -28.79
CA PHE A 126 -9.75 -1.05 -27.68
C PHE A 126 -9.10 0.30 -27.95
N THR A 127 -8.49 0.47 -29.11
CA THR A 127 -7.82 1.71 -29.53
C THR A 127 -8.83 2.85 -29.68
N TRP A 128 -10.00 2.59 -30.28
CA TRP A 128 -11.08 3.58 -30.37
C TRP A 128 -11.50 4.09 -28.99
N ARG A 129 -11.73 3.18 -28.03
CA ARG A 129 -12.08 3.56 -26.66
C ARG A 129 -10.98 4.38 -25.97
N ASN A 130 -9.71 4.08 -26.23
CA ASN A 130 -8.61 4.82 -25.62
C ASN A 130 -8.49 6.24 -26.20
N ILE A 131 -8.65 6.40 -27.52
CA ILE A 131 -8.65 7.73 -28.18
C ILE A 131 -9.72 8.64 -27.59
N TYR A 132 -10.91 8.10 -27.32
CA TYR A 132 -12.02 8.86 -26.72
C TYR A 132 -12.06 8.78 -25.18
N ASN A 133 -11.03 8.23 -24.53
CA ASN A 133 -10.91 8.06 -23.09
C ASN A 133 -12.18 7.46 -22.42
N ILE A 134 -12.67 6.32 -22.93
CA ILE A 134 -13.93 5.68 -22.48
C ILE A 134 -13.66 4.35 -21.79
N GLY A 135 -14.16 4.20 -20.56
CA GLY A 135 -14.10 2.94 -19.81
C GLY A 135 -14.93 1.82 -20.44
N ARG A 136 -14.60 0.54 -20.18
CA ARG A 136 -15.33 -0.63 -20.73
C ARG A 136 -16.82 -0.61 -20.36
N SER A 137 -17.13 -0.28 -19.10
CA SER A 137 -18.50 -0.24 -18.58
C SER A 137 -19.31 0.92 -19.15
N GLU A 138 -18.69 2.10 -19.26
CA GLU A 138 -19.28 3.30 -19.87
C GLU A 138 -19.61 3.04 -21.34
N PHE A 139 -18.64 2.53 -22.09
CA PHE A 139 -18.81 2.17 -23.50
C PHE A 139 -19.93 1.14 -23.73
N LYS A 140 -20.00 0.09 -22.89
CA LYS A 140 -21.09 -0.89 -22.93
C LYS A 140 -22.45 -0.24 -22.69
N SER A 141 -22.52 0.74 -21.78
CA SER A 141 -23.76 1.44 -21.44
C SER A 141 -24.18 2.38 -22.58
N LEU A 142 -23.23 3.09 -23.20
CA LEU A 142 -23.47 3.94 -24.37
C LEU A 142 -24.01 3.12 -25.55
N LYS A 143 -23.41 1.97 -25.88
CA LYS A 143 -23.93 1.08 -26.94
C LYS A 143 -25.35 0.59 -26.65
N GLN A 144 -25.68 0.30 -25.39
CA GLN A 144 -27.04 -0.13 -25.03
C GLN A 144 -28.04 1.01 -25.17
N HIS A 145 -27.69 2.20 -24.69
CA HIS A 145 -28.53 3.39 -24.82
C HIS A 145 -28.76 3.77 -26.28
N LEU A 146 -27.70 3.82 -27.10
CA LEU A 146 -27.79 4.14 -28.53
C LEU A 146 -28.77 3.19 -29.24
N ASN A 147 -28.69 1.90 -28.95
CA ASN A 147 -29.58 0.91 -29.58
C ASN A 147 -31.03 1.03 -29.13
N ALA A 148 -31.29 1.48 -27.90
CA ALA A 148 -32.65 1.60 -27.37
C ALA A 148 -33.30 2.96 -27.69
N ASN A 149 -32.50 4.04 -27.67
CA ASN A 149 -32.98 5.41 -27.61
C ASN A 149 -32.32 6.36 -28.63
N GLY A 150 -31.39 5.88 -29.46
CA GLY A 150 -30.62 6.72 -30.40
C GLY A 150 -29.66 7.70 -29.70
N VAL A 151 -29.27 8.76 -30.40
CA VAL A 151 -28.40 9.83 -29.88
C VAL A 151 -29.24 10.82 -29.07
N THR A 152 -29.58 10.42 -27.84
CA THR A 152 -30.36 11.24 -26.90
C THR A 152 -29.65 11.38 -25.55
N PRO A 153 -29.90 12.46 -24.78
CA PRO A 153 -29.29 12.63 -23.46
C PRO A 153 -29.57 11.46 -22.53
N ARG A 154 -28.52 10.93 -21.89
CA ARG A 154 -28.65 9.84 -20.91
C ARG A 154 -29.03 10.40 -19.55
N SER A 155 -30.16 9.93 -19.02
CA SER A 155 -30.53 10.16 -17.62
C SER A 155 -30.02 9.01 -16.74
N HIS A 156 -29.56 9.34 -15.54
CA HIS A 156 -29.23 8.32 -14.56
C HIS A 156 -30.52 7.63 -14.09
N GLY A 157 -30.56 6.29 -14.08
CA GLY A 157 -31.76 5.53 -13.70
C GLY A 157 -32.22 5.74 -12.25
N LEU A 158 -31.32 6.26 -11.39
CA LEU A 158 -31.62 6.66 -10.01
C LEU A 158 -31.66 8.18 -9.84
N SER A 159 -31.73 8.96 -10.92
CA SER A 159 -31.90 10.42 -10.80
C SER A 159 -33.19 10.70 -10.03
N GLY A 160 -33.09 11.44 -8.93
CA GLY A 160 -34.21 11.71 -8.01
C GLY A 160 -34.64 10.52 -7.13
N ARG A 161 -33.90 9.41 -7.11
CA ARG A 161 -34.19 8.21 -6.29
C ARG A 161 -33.01 7.90 -5.36
N LYS A 162 -33.30 7.30 -4.19
CA LYS A 162 -32.25 6.82 -3.28
C LYS A 162 -31.41 5.74 -3.97
N SER A 163 -30.10 5.72 -3.70
CA SER A 163 -29.23 4.69 -4.24
C SER A 163 -29.59 3.32 -3.66
N ASN A 164 -29.52 2.28 -4.47
CA ASN A 164 -29.84 0.90 -4.05
C ASN A 164 -28.82 0.33 -3.05
N HIS A 165 -27.68 1.01 -2.86
CA HIS A 165 -26.61 0.66 -1.93
C HIS A 165 -26.38 1.72 -0.85
N GLY A 166 -27.29 2.70 -0.73
CA GLY A 166 -27.20 3.72 0.31
C GLY A 166 -27.51 3.09 1.67
N HIS A 167 -26.61 3.26 2.64
CA HIS A 167 -26.90 2.88 4.01
C HIS A 167 -28.10 3.65 4.56
N SER A 168 -28.80 3.06 5.53
CA SER A 168 -29.92 3.74 6.18
C SER A 168 -29.43 5.03 6.85
N PHE A 169 -30.35 6.00 6.98
CA PHE A 169 -30.04 7.26 7.68
C PHE A 169 -29.49 7.00 9.08
N GLU A 170 -30.04 6.01 9.79
CA GLU A 170 -29.57 5.58 11.11
C GLU A 170 -28.12 5.07 11.09
N VAL A 171 -27.72 4.26 10.10
CA VAL A 171 -26.34 3.80 9.96
C VAL A 171 -25.39 4.97 9.67
N ILE A 172 -25.80 5.90 8.80
CA ILE A 172 -25.02 7.10 8.49
C ILE A 172 -24.88 7.98 9.75
N GLU A 173 -25.98 8.20 10.47
CA GLU A 173 -26.02 8.98 11.70
C GLU A 173 -25.15 8.35 12.80
N ASN A 174 -25.25 7.03 13.00
CA ASN A 174 -24.43 6.29 13.94
C ASN A 174 -22.94 6.34 13.57
N THR A 175 -22.62 6.32 12.26
CA THR A 175 -21.24 6.47 11.78
C THR A 175 -20.72 7.89 12.07
N ILE A 176 -21.51 8.93 11.84
CA ILE A 176 -21.14 10.31 12.18
C ILE A 176 -20.95 10.46 13.69
N LYS A 177 -21.86 9.92 14.51
CA LYS A 177 -21.75 9.92 15.97
C LYS A 177 -20.50 9.17 16.44
N PHE A 178 -20.20 8.02 15.83
CA PHE A 178 -18.99 7.25 16.11
C PHE A 178 -17.73 8.05 15.78
N ILE A 179 -17.65 8.63 14.57
CA ILE A 179 -16.53 9.46 14.14
C ILE A 179 -16.35 10.62 15.11
N LYS A 180 -17.41 11.38 15.42
CA LYS A 180 -17.35 12.51 16.35
C LYS A 180 -16.89 12.09 17.76
N ARG A 181 -17.44 11.00 18.29
CA ARG A 181 -17.06 10.48 19.62
C ARG A 181 -15.61 9.99 19.68
N LYS A 182 -15.08 9.50 18.56
CA LYS A 182 -13.71 8.97 18.45
C LYS A 182 -12.71 10.00 17.91
N SER A 183 -13.16 11.15 17.40
CA SER A 183 -12.30 12.24 16.92
C SER A 183 -11.96 13.26 18.00
N ASP A 184 -12.74 13.35 19.08
CA ASP A 184 -12.49 14.28 20.19
C ASP A 184 -11.51 13.67 21.22
N ILE A 185 -10.31 13.33 20.76
CA ILE A 185 -9.22 12.86 21.61
C ILE A 185 -8.31 14.05 21.90
N ASN A 186 -8.37 14.55 23.13
CA ASN A 186 -7.62 15.72 23.57
C ASN A 186 -6.53 15.39 24.60
N THR A 187 -6.51 14.16 25.13
CA THR A 187 -5.48 13.70 26.08
C THR A 187 -5.05 12.25 25.83
N VAL A 188 -3.84 11.89 26.28
CA VAL A 188 -3.35 10.50 26.24
C VAL A 188 -4.29 9.58 27.02
N SER A 189 -4.82 10.02 28.17
CA SER A 189 -5.79 9.24 28.96
C SER A 189 -7.08 8.97 28.19
N GLN A 190 -7.57 9.93 27.39
CA GLN A 190 -8.74 9.71 26.54
C GLN A 190 -8.45 8.71 25.42
N LEU A 191 -7.25 8.78 24.82
CA LEU A 191 -6.81 7.83 23.80
C LEU A 191 -6.77 6.40 24.35
N VAL A 192 -6.15 6.21 25.51
CA VAL A 192 -6.06 4.93 26.23
C VAL A 192 -7.45 4.34 26.44
N LYS A 193 -8.37 5.10 27.03
CA LYS A 193 -9.76 4.66 27.23
C LYS A 193 -10.43 4.27 25.92
N ILE A 194 -10.15 4.98 24.83
CA ILE A 194 -10.74 4.70 23.52
C ILE A 194 -10.20 3.41 22.93
N VAL A 195 -8.91 3.14 23.08
CA VAL A 195 -8.23 1.93 22.61
C VAL A 195 -8.68 0.73 23.42
N ASP A 196 -8.64 0.81 24.76
CA ASP A 196 -9.05 -0.30 25.64
C ASP A 196 -10.52 -0.67 25.44
N ASN A 197 -11.40 0.32 25.26
CA ASN A 197 -12.83 0.06 25.04
C ASN A 197 -13.17 -0.31 23.59
N SER A 198 -12.20 -0.38 22.67
CA SER A 198 -12.49 -0.72 21.27
C SER A 198 -12.57 -2.23 21.01
N ALA A 199 -11.91 -3.05 21.82
CA ALA A 199 -12.04 -4.51 21.81
C ALA A 199 -11.61 -5.09 23.16
N LYS A 200 -12.16 -6.26 23.54
CA LYS A 200 -11.85 -6.92 24.82
C LYS A 200 -10.37 -7.30 24.99
N CYS A 201 -9.65 -7.51 23.87
CA CYS A 201 -8.24 -7.89 23.86
C CYS A 201 -7.29 -6.69 23.85
N ASN A 202 -7.80 -5.45 23.75
CA ASN A 202 -6.93 -4.29 23.70
C ASN A 202 -6.50 -3.91 25.11
N ARG A 203 -5.20 -3.79 25.31
CA ARG A 203 -4.56 -3.22 26.49
C ARG A 203 -3.58 -2.15 26.03
N SER A 204 -3.80 -0.91 26.44
CA SER A 204 -2.90 0.19 26.14
C SER A 204 -1.77 0.23 27.16
N GLU A 205 -0.53 0.29 26.68
CA GLU A 205 0.66 0.56 27.49
C GLU A 205 1.06 2.03 27.28
N VAL A 206 1.04 2.81 28.36
CA VAL A 206 1.34 4.25 28.30
C VAL A 206 2.80 4.46 28.70
N TYR A 207 3.53 5.20 27.87
CA TYR A 207 4.85 5.67 28.24
C TYR A 207 4.73 6.85 29.22
N ASN A 208 5.28 6.68 30.43
CA ASN A 208 5.39 7.74 31.43
C ASN A 208 6.87 8.10 31.61
N GLU A 209 7.21 9.37 31.41
CA GLU A 209 8.59 9.86 31.60
C GLU A 209 9.06 9.82 33.07
N ASN A 210 8.14 9.75 34.03
CA ASN A 210 8.41 9.81 35.48
C ASN A 210 8.33 8.45 36.19
N ASP A 211 8.11 7.35 35.47
CA ASP A 211 8.08 6.03 36.09
C ASP A 211 9.52 5.51 36.25
N ASP A 212 10.11 5.76 37.42
CA ASP A 212 11.35 5.12 37.90
C ASP A 212 11.18 3.59 38.13
N ASP A 213 10.01 3.04 37.82
CA ASP A 213 9.72 1.62 37.97
C ASP A 213 10.49 0.76 36.96
N GLU A 214 10.89 -0.43 37.41
CA GLU A 214 11.60 -1.43 36.63
C GLU A 214 10.83 -1.85 35.35
N ASN A 215 9.50 -1.63 35.37
CA ASN A 215 8.54 -1.91 34.29
C ASN A 215 8.31 -0.75 33.30
N SER A 216 9.05 0.35 33.38
CA SER A 216 8.97 1.42 32.38
C SER A 216 9.42 0.93 30.99
N LEU A 217 8.73 1.37 29.95
CA LEU A 217 9.06 1.10 28.54
C LEU A 217 10.44 1.67 28.20
N LYS A 218 11.44 0.80 28.09
CA LYS A 218 12.82 1.17 27.75
C LYS A 218 13.08 1.02 26.26
N TRP A 219 13.55 2.09 25.64
CA TRP A 219 14.06 2.06 24.27
C TRP A 219 15.56 1.80 24.33
N TYR A 220 16.04 0.82 23.57
CA TYR A 220 17.43 0.40 23.60
C TYR A 220 18.15 0.80 22.30
N ARG A 221 19.43 1.21 22.40
CA ARG A 221 20.33 1.52 21.27
C ARG A 221 20.83 0.26 20.57
N TRP A 222 19.89 -0.50 20.00
CA TRP A 222 20.19 -1.73 19.25
C TRP A 222 21.10 -1.48 18.03
N ASP A 223 21.01 -0.29 17.42
CA ASP A 223 21.86 0.15 16.30
C ASP A 223 23.35 0.08 16.65
N ASN A 224 23.75 0.73 17.73
CA ASN A 224 25.14 0.75 18.19
C ASN A 224 25.55 -0.57 18.83
N PHE A 225 24.61 -1.29 19.43
CA PHE A 225 24.89 -2.56 20.06
C PHE A 225 25.24 -3.64 19.03
N PHE A 226 24.36 -3.89 18.06
CA PHE A 226 24.59 -4.94 17.07
C PHE A 226 25.73 -4.64 16.12
N THR A 227 26.06 -3.38 15.86
CA THR A 227 27.23 -3.01 15.05
C THR A 227 28.55 -3.43 15.70
N LYS A 228 28.62 -3.69 17.01
CA LYS A 228 29.80 -4.28 17.66
C LYS A 228 30.03 -5.73 17.24
N TYR A 229 28.95 -6.48 17.03
CA TYR A 229 28.99 -7.94 16.85
C TYR A 229 28.77 -8.38 15.40
N PHE A 230 27.99 -7.62 14.62
CA PHE A 230 27.54 -8.02 13.28
C PHE A 230 28.01 -7.03 12.19
N LYS A 231 28.23 -7.57 11.00
CA LYS A 231 28.45 -6.85 9.74
C LYS A 231 27.08 -6.53 9.13
N PRO A 232 26.90 -5.34 8.51
CA PRO A 232 25.65 -5.01 7.85
C PRO A 232 25.44 -5.92 6.63
N LEU A 233 24.20 -6.38 6.43
CA LEU A 233 23.81 -7.11 5.24
C LEU A 233 23.64 -6.13 4.07
N ARG A 234 24.63 -6.09 3.18
CA ARG A 234 24.62 -5.18 2.02
C ARG A 234 23.55 -5.60 1.01
N GLY A 235 22.78 -4.63 0.54
CA GLY A 235 21.74 -4.87 -0.45
C GLY A 235 20.57 -5.68 0.07
N ILE A 236 20.24 -5.57 1.36
CA ILE A 236 19.14 -6.34 2.00
C ILE A 236 17.83 -6.31 1.20
N GLY A 237 17.50 -5.18 0.57
CA GLY A 237 16.28 -5.03 -0.24
C GLY A 237 16.25 -5.84 -1.54
N LYS A 238 17.35 -6.48 -1.95
CA LYS A 238 17.38 -7.42 -3.08
C LYS A 238 16.88 -8.81 -2.69
N PHE A 239 16.87 -9.13 -1.39
CA PHE A 239 16.50 -10.44 -0.89
C PHE A 239 15.05 -10.42 -0.39
N HIS A 240 14.26 -11.42 -0.79
CA HIS A 240 12.86 -11.55 -0.41
C HIS A 240 12.62 -12.68 0.61
N HIS A 241 13.57 -13.60 0.75
CA HIS A 241 13.47 -14.72 1.68
C HIS A 241 14.73 -14.81 2.52
N PHE A 242 14.54 -14.90 3.83
CA PHE A 242 15.59 -15.07 4.82
C PHE A 242 15.31 -16.32 5.64
N ARG A 243 16.35 -17.10 5.87
CA ARG A 243 16.35 -18.25 6.77
C ARG A 243 17.50 -18.09 7.74
N PHE A 244 17.18 -18.29 9.01
CA PHE A 244 18.14 -18.35 10.11
C PHE A 244 18.05 -19.74 10.71
N THR A 245 19.15 -20.19 11.30
CA THR A 245 19.24 -21.49 11.94
C THR A 245 19.96 -21.36 13.27
N SER A 246 19.53 -22.14 14.26
CA SER A 246 20.34 -22.38 15.46
C SER A 246 21.61 -23.15 15.06
N ASP A 247 21.41 -24.06 14.10
CA ASP A 247 22.34 -24.62 13.12
C ASP A 247 22.94 -23.58 12.15
N GLU A 248 23.46 -22.44 12.69
CA GLU A 248 24.60 -21.60 12.24
C GLU A 248 24.44 -20.15 12.77
N VAL A 249 24.74 -19.92 14.04
CA VAL A 249 24.52 -18.62 14.68
C VAL A 249 25.30 -17.50 14.00
N GLY A 250 24.57 -16.43 13.66
CA GLY A 250 25.15 -15.25 13.02
C GLY A 250 25.40 -15.40 11.52
N VAL A 251 24.86 -16.44 10.91
CA VAL A 251 24.74 -16.60 9.46
C VAL A 251 23.29 -16.38 9.04
N VAL A 252 23.10 -15.71 7.91
CA VAL A 252 21.80 -15.61 7.26
C VAL A 252 21.87 -16.28 5.90
N PHE A 253 20.86 -17.10 5.62
CA PHE A 253 20.66 -17.69 4.30
C PHE A 253 19.59 -16.87 3.58
N ALA A 254 19.92 -16.29 2.43
CA ALA A 254 19.06 -15.32 1.74
C ALA A 254 18.83 -15.67 0.27
N ARG A 255 17.62 -15.44 -0.25
CA ARG A 255 17.27 -15.59 -1.67
C ARG A 255 16.68 -14.30 -2.23
N GLU A 256 17.05 -13.97 -3.46
CA GLU A 256 16.47 -12.82 -4.17
C GLU A 256 15.02 -13.09 -4.58
N THR A 257 14.73 -14.31 -5.04
CA THR A 257 13.36 -14.82 -5.27
C THR A 257 13.29 -16.29 -4.86
N LEU A 258 12.09 -16.88 -4.79
CA LEU A 258 11.92 -18.30 -4.39
C LEU A 258 12.72 -19.28 -5.26
N ASP A 259 12.84 -18.99 -6.55
CA ASP A 259 13.44 -19.86 -7.56
C ASP A 259 14.97 -19.72 -7.66
N GLN A 260 15.55 -18.73 -6.99
CA GLN A 260 16.99 -18.47 -7.02
C GLN A 260 17.71 -19.28 -5.94
N PRO A 261 18.99 -19.63 -6.18
CA PRO A 261 19.78 -20.34 -5.19
C PRO A 261 19.95 -19.49 -3.94
N GLU A 262 20.00 -20.18 -2.80
CA GLU A 262 20.19 -19.57 -1.51
C GLU A 262 21.65 -19.16 -1.29
N LYS A 263 21.86 -17.90 -0.89
CA LYS A 263 23.17 -17.35 -0.56
C LYS A 263 23.38 -17.44 0.93
N ARG A 264 24.48 -18.08 1.34
CA ARG A 264 24.94 -18.12 2.72
C ARG A 264 25.77 -16.87 3.02
N LEU A 265 25.38 -16.09 4.02
CA LEU A 265 26.00 -14.79 4.33
C LEU A 265 26.35 -14.72 5.82
N VAL A 266 27.64 -14.71 6.13
CA VAL A 266 28.14 -14.61 7.51
C VAL A 266 28.09 -13.16 7.98
N LEU A 267 27.21 -12.87 8.94
CA LEU A 267 27.07 -11.54 9.53
C LEU A 267 27.90 -11.38 10.80
N LEU A 268 28.10 -12.44 11.59
CA LEU A 268 28.91 -12.35 12.80
C LEU A 268 30.36 -11.97 12.48
N LYS A 269 30.91 -11.01 13.24
CA LYS A 269 32.32 -10.64 13.14
C LYS A 269 33.17 -11.69 13.84
N GLU A 270 34.36 -11.96 13.31
CA GLU A 270 35.34 -12.86 13.94
C GLU A 270 35.75 -12.38 15.33
N SER A 271 35.74 -11.06 15.56
CA SER A 271 36.03 -10.44 16.86
C SER A 271 34.84 -10.39 17.82
N ALA A 272 33.69 -10.96 17.46
CA ALA A 272 32.47 -10.85 18.26
C ALA A 272 32.54 -11.71 19.54
N ASN A 273 32.27 -11.09 20.69
CA ASN A 273 32.18 -11.78 21.98
C ASN A 273 30.74 -12.30 22.20
N LEU A 274 30.47 -13.55 21.82
CA LEU A 274 29.14 -14.17 21.93
C LEU A 274 28.60 -14.22 23.38
N PRO A 275 29.38 -14.62 24.41
CA PRO A 275 28.92 -14.59 25.79
C PRO A 275 28.41 -13.20 26.23
N GLU A 276 29.11 -12.14 25.84
CA GLU A 276 28.71 -10.76 26.15
C GLU A 276 27.44 -10.36 25.40
N LEU A 277 27.34 -10.69 24.11
CA LEU A 277 26.14 -10.45 23.29
C LEU A 277 24.88 -11.06 23.90
N LEU A 278 24.99 -12.25 24.50
CA LEU A 278 23.85 -13.00 25.04
C LEU A 278 23.45 -12.59 26.47
N THR A 279 24.34 -11.89 27.20
CA THR A 279 24.13 -11.57 28.62
C THR A 279 23.97 -10.08 28.90
N THR A 280 24.23 -9.21 27.91
CA THR A 280 24.19 -7.76 28.09
C THR A 280 23.07 -7.11 27.27
N LEU A 281 22.41 -6.11 27.85
CA LEU A 281 21.45 -5.26 27.16
C LEU A 281 22.14 -4.00 26.61
N PRO A 282 21.64 -3.41 25.51
CA PRO A 282 22.16 -2.14 25.00
C PRO A 282 21.99 -0.98 25.98
N GLU A 283 22.60 0.16 25.64
CA GLU A 283 22.33 1.44 26.31
C GLU A 283 20.86 1.86 26.11
N VAL A 284 20.24 2.41 27.15
CA VAL A 284 18.88 2.94 27.10
C VAL A 284 18.89 4.34 26.48
N ILE A 285 18.01 4.57 25.49
CA ILE A 285 17.78 5.87 24.88
C ILE A 285 17.02 6.74 25.87
N GLN A 286 17.65 7.81 26.33
CA GLN A 286 16.96 8.84 27.09
C GLN A 286 16.14 9.72 26.12
N PRO A 287 14.83 9.91 26.33
CA PRO A 287 14.05 10.82 25.51
C PRO A 287 14.61 12.23 25.66
N ALA A 288 14.93 12.88 24.54
CA ALA A 288 15.46 14.25 24.55
C ALA A 288 14.42 15.31 24.94
N GLY A 289 13.16 14.91 25.17
CA GLY A 289 12.02 15.79 25.33
C GLY A 289 11.70 16.58 24.05
N LEU A 290 10.82 17.59 24.19
CA LEU A 290 10.51 18.52 23.11
C LEU A 290 11.54 19.65 23.06
N THR A 291 12.05 19.94 21.86
CA THR A 291 12.91 21.12 21.64
C THR A 291 12.13 22.41 21.89
N GLU A 292 12.82 23.48 22.29
CA GLU A 292 12.19 24.77 22.54
C GLU A 292 11.51 25.36 21.29
N GLU A 293 12.11 25.14 20.11
CA GLU A 293 11.48 25.48 18.83
C GLU A 293 10.16 24.70 18.63
N ARG A 294 10.15 23.38 18.92
CA ARG A 294 8.96 22.56 18.80
C ARG A 294 7.88 22.99 19.80
N ARG A 295 8.25 23.32 21.03
CA ARG A 295 7.32 23.87 22.04
C ARG A 295 6.67 25.16 21.55
N ARG A 296 7.46 26.08 20.99
CA ARG A 296 6.96 27.34 20.41
C ARG A 296 6.02 27.11 19.23
N TYR A 297 6.36 26.18 18.33
CA TYR A 297 5.49 25.78 17.23
C TYR A 297 4.15 25.24 17.74
N LEU A 298 4.17 24.34 18.74
CA LEU A 298 2.94 23.81 19.33
C LEU A 298 2.09 24.92 19.94
N TYR A 299 2.71 25.86 20.66
CA TYR A 299 2.01 26.99 21.27
C TYR A 299 1.41 27.97 20.25
N ASN A 300 2.13 28.31 19.18
CA ASN A 300 1.68 29.32 18.21
C ASN A 300 0.75 28.73 17.15
N GLU A 301 1.12 27.60 16.57
CA GLU A 301 0.48 27.06 15.36
C GLU A 301 -0.58 26.00 15.70
N VAL A 302 -0.37 25.18 16.72
CA VAL A 302 -1.28 24.06 17.04
C VAL A 302 -2.33 24.45 18.08
N ARG A 303 -1.97 25.25 19.08
CA ARG A 303 -2.84 25.66 20.19
C ARG A 303 -4.22 26.24 19.78
N PRO A 304 -4.38 27.01 18.69
CA PRO A 304 -5.70 27.49 18.27
C PRO A 304 -6.70 26.36 17.96
N PHE A 305 -6.19 25.23 17.47
CA PHE A 305 -6.97 24.05 17.11
C PHE A 305 -7.23 23.10 18.29
N VAL A 306 -6.51 23.28 19.40
CA VAL A 306 -6.73 22.52 20.64
C VAL A 306 -7.93 23.12 21.39
N GLN A 307 -8.82 22.24 21.87
CA GLN A 307 -9.97 22.64 22.67
C GLN A 307 -9.53 23.39 23.93
N PHE A 308 -10.28 24.43 24.32
CA PHE A 308 -9.88 25.42 25.33
C PHE A 308 -9.35 24.79 26.64
N ASN A 309 -10.02 23.77 27.15
CA ASN A 309 -9.67 23.10 28.41
C ASN A 309 -8.37 22.28 28.37
N PHE A 310 -7.83 21.98 27.18
CA PHE A 310 -6.65 21.12 27.00
C PHE A 310 -5.45 21.88 26.42
N ARG A 311 -5.60 23.18 26.15
CA ARG A 311 -4.55 24.01 25.54
C ARG A 311 -3.27 24.05 26.38
N ASP A 312 -3.39 24.18 27.69
CA ASP A 312 -2.24 24.26 28.59
C ASP A 312 -1.59 22.89 28.83
N GLU A 313 -2.35 21.81 28.71
CA GLU A 313 -1.82 20.44 28.79
C GLU A 313 -1.00 20.08 27.53
N PHE A 314 -1.54 20.32 26.33
CA PHE A 314 -0.92 19.89 25.07
C PHE A 314 -0.05 20.94 24.37
N CYS A 315 -0.19 22.22 24.71
CA CYS A 315 0.56 23.32 24.14
C CYS A 315 0.86 24.39 25.21
N PRO A 316 1.59 24.08 26.30
CA PRO A 316 1.86 25.03 27.36
C PRO A 316 2.64 26.23 26.85
N ARG A 317 2.42 27.40 27.47
CA ARG A 317 3.25 28.58 27.21
C ARG A 317 4.69 28.24 27.61
N ALA A 318 5.67 28.63 26.78
CA ALA A 318 7.06 28.56 27.19
C ALA A 318 7.24 29.34 28.50
N SER A 319 7.99 28.77 29.45
CA SER A 319 8.37 29.49 30.66
C SER A 319 9.17 30.72 30.24
N GLU A 320 8.80 31.90 30.73
CA GLU A 320 9.63 33.10 30.61
C GLU A 320 10.87 32.87 31.49
N GLU A 321 12.01 32.57 30.87
CA GLU A 321 13.33 32.61 31.53
C GLU A 321 13.81 34.06 31.71
#